data_AF-A0A257TKY3-F1
#
_entry.id   AF-A0A257TKY3-F1
#
_cell.length_a   1.000
_cell.length_b   1.000
_cell.length_c   1.000
_cell.angle_alpha   90.00
_cell.angle_beta   90.00
_cell.angle_gamma   90.00
#
_symmetry.space_group_name_H-M   'P 1'
#
loop_
_entity.id
_entity.type
_entity.pdbx_description
1 polymer ?
#
loop_
_entity_poly.entity_id
_entity_poly.type
_entity_poly.pdbx_seq_one_letter_code
_entity_poly.pdbx_strand_id
1 'polypeptide(L)'
;IWEQISEGPCDCQAPLHMGGPVEGPLMALHGDVSLSEMVVLPEVYVSTGREMLEKLVENDEEPLRFFVGYAGWGEGQLERELRDGSWLVAPATKEQVFGTVEDLWQQLTKTVLSGAFLSALNIKHIPPDPSLN
;
A
#
# COMPACT_ATOMS: atom_id res chain seq x y z
N ILE A 1 19.03 5.94 4.45
CA ILE A 1 17.83 5.37 5.12
C ILE A 1 18.24 4.30 6.12
N TRP A 2 19.04 3.30 5.72
CA TRP A 2 19.55 2.29 6.65
C TRP A 2 20.35 2.86 7.85
N GLU A 3 21.11 3.94 7.66
CA GLU A 3 21.75 4.68 8.78
C GLU A 3 20.75 5.27 9.82
N GLN A 4 19.47 5.39 9.49
CA GLN A 4 18.43 5.85 10.41
C GLN A 4 17.69 4.69 11.10
N ILE A 5 17.90 3.45 10.64
CA ILE A 5 17.14 2.26 11.06
C ILE A 5 18.04 1.24 11.75
N SER A 6 19.33 1.15 11.41
CA SER A 6 20.26 0.15 11.94
C SER A 6 21.65 0.74 12.22
N GLU A 7 22.29 0.27 13.29
CA GLU A 7 23.70 0.59 13.62
C GLU A 7 24.72 -0.27 12.82
N GLY A 8 24.25 -1.20 11.97
CA GLY A 8 25.10 -2.11 11.18
C GLY A 8 24.74 -2.15 9.69
N PRO A 9 25.60 -2.75 8.84
CA PRO A 9 25.29 -2.95 7.43
C PRO A 9 24.10 -3.89 7.28
N CYS A 10 23.09 -3.44 6.55
CA CYS A 10 21.89 -4.18 6.23
C CYS A 10 21.93 -4.54 4.73
N ASP A 11 21.78 -5.82 4.40
CA ASP A 11 21.76 -6.33 3.01
C ASP A 11 20.35 -6.35 2.40
N CYS A 12 19.34 -5.79 3.07
CA CYS A 12 17.98 -5.74 2.54
C CYS A 12 17.91 -4.83 1.31
N GLN A 13 17.64 -5.44 0.16
CA GLN A 13 17.48 -4.76 -1.13
C GLN A 13 16.02 -4.39 -1.42
N ALA A 14 15.13 -4.49 -0.43
CA ALA A 14 13.72 -4.17 -0.62
C ALA A 14 13.55 -2.72 -1.10
N PRO A 15 12.80 -2.49 -2.19
CA PRO A 15 12.59 -1.15 -2.71
C PRO A 15 11.80 -0.31 -1.70
N LEU A 16 12.09 0.99 -1.70
CA LEU A 16 11.30 1.97 -0.97
C LEU A 16 10.19 2.52 -1.87
N HIS A 17 8.96 2.46 -1.38
CA HIS A 17 7.80 2.98 -2.08
C HIS A 17 7.35 4.33 -1.49
N MET A 18 6.70 5.13 -2.32
CA MET A 18 6.02 6.35 -1.88
C MET A 18 4.58 5.99 -1.51
N GLY A 19 4.22 6.13 -0.23
CA GLY A 19 2.86 5.88 0.26
C GLY A 19 1.92 7.06 0.06
N GLY A 20 2.46 8.28 -0.09
CA GLY A 20 1.70 9.47 -0.42
C GLY A 20 2.42 10.77 -0.06
N PRO A 21 1.75 11.92 -0.25
CA PRO A 21 2.37 13.24 -0.11
C PRO A 21 2.53 13.71 1.34
N VAL A 22 1.84 13.08 2.30
CA VAL A 22 1.91 13.49 3.71
C VAL A 22 3.11 12.83 4.38
N GLU A 23 3.94 13.61 5.06
CA GLU A 23 5.08 13.10 5.82
C GLU A 23 4.62 12.19 6.97
N GLY A 24 5.39 11.13 7.23
CA GLY A 24 5.12 10.16 8.28
C GLY A 24 6.35 9.30 8.57
N PRO A 25 6.27 8.40 9.57
CA PRO A 25 7.33 7.45 9.85
C PRO A 25 7.52 6.48 8.67
N LEU A 26 8.66 5.80 8.64
CA LEU A 26 8.83 4.64 7.76
C LEU A 26 7.84 3.56 8.18
N MET A 27 7.08 3.05 7.22
CA MET A 27 6.13 1.95 7.44
C MET A 27 6.61 0.72 6.67
N ALA A 28 6.53 -0.44 7.32
CA ALA A 28 6.66 -1.74 6.69
C ALA A 28 5.30 -2.42 6.61
N LEU A 29 4.90 -2.86 5.41
CA LEU A 29 3.88 -3.88 5.23
C LEU A 29 4.55 -5.25 5.22
N HIS A 30 4.01 -6.20 5.98
CA HIS A 30 4.58 -7.55 6.06
C HIS A 30 3.54 -8.66 6.35
N GLY A 31 3.96 -9.91 6.14
CA GLY A 31 3.18 -11.13 6.42
C GLY A 31 3.35 -11.71 7.83
N ASP A 32 4.36 -11.27 8.59
CA ASP A 32 4.66 -11.83 9.92
C ASP A 32 3.74 -11.27 11.02
N VAL A 33 2.80 -12.08 11.52
CA VAL A 33 1.89 -11.67 12.62
C VAL A 33 2.62 -11.38 13.93
N SER A 34 3.76 -12.01 14.18
CA SER A 34 4.51 -11.87 15.44
C SER A 34 5.17 -10.49 15.57
N LEU A 35 5.39 -9.82 14.45
CA LEU A 35 5.98 -8.49 14.36
C LEU A 35 4.94 -7.40 14.07
N SER A 36 3.64 -7.71 14.13
CA SER A 36 2.54 -6.81 13.78
C SER A 36 2.30 -5.73 14.85
N GLU A 37 2.34 -4.45 14.47
CA GLU A 37 1.80 -3.36 15.30
C GLU A 37 0.34 -3.04 14.97
N MET A 38 -0.09 -3.27 13.73
CA MET A 38 -1.48 -3.08 13.28
C MET A 38 -1.87 -4.11 12.22
N VAL A 39 -3.10 -4.60 12.30
CA VAL A 39 -3.70 -5.48 11.29
C VAL A 39 -4.42 -4.63 10.23
N VAL A 40 -4.03 -4.78 8.96
CA VAL A 40 -4.70 -4.11 7.83
C VAL A 40 -5.77 -5.01 7.24
N LEU A 41 -5.39 -6.22 6.86
CA LEU A 41 -6.27 -7.29 6.40
C LEU A 41 -5.61 -8.65 6.72
N PRO A 42 -6.29 -9.80 6.54
CA PRO A 42 -5.69 -11.11 6.84
C PRO A 42 -4.32 -11.27 6.17
N GLU A 43 -3.29 -11.61 6.96
CA GLU A 43 -1.90 -11.79 6.50
C GLU A 43 -1.22 -10.53 5.93
N VAL A 44 -1.75 -9.34 6.23
CA VAL A 44 -1.08 -8.06 5.95
C VAL A 44 -1.10 -7.20 7.20
N TYR A 45 0.10 -6.95 7.71
CA TYR A 45 0.34 -6.21 8.93
C TYR A 45 1.19 -4.98 8.65
N VAL A 46 1.07 -3.98 9.51
CA VAL A 46 1.88 -2.75 9.49
C VAL A 46 2.75 -2.71 10.73
N SER A 47 4.01 -2.33 10.53
CA SER A 47 4.95 -1.95 11.59
C SER A 47 5.78 -0.73 11.23
N THR A 48 6.08 0.06 12.24
CA THR A 48 6.74 1.38 12.20
C THR A 48 7.80 1.53 13.28
N GLY A 49 7.71 0.78 14.38
CA GLY A 49 8.71 0.77 15.44
C GLY A 49 10.06 0.26 14.94
N ARG A 50 11.15 0.98 15.28
CA ARG A 50 12.52 0.63 14.85
C ARG A 50 12.87 -0.84 15.13
N GLU A 51 12.58 -1.33 16.33
CA GLU A 51 12.88 -2.72 16.72
C GLU A 51 12.18 -3.74 15.81
N MET A 52 10.93 -3.47 15.41
CA MET A 52 10.19 -4.35 14.51
C MET A 52 10.75 -4.28 13.10
N LEU A 53 11.09 -3.07 12.63
CA LEU A 53 11.70 -2.87 11.31
C LEU A 53 13.06 -3.57 11.21
N GLU A 54 13.91 -3.51 12.24
CA GLU A 54 15.19 -4.24 12.29
C GLU A 54 14.96 -5.75 12.16
N LYS A 55 14.01 -6.33 12.92
CA LYS A 55 13.67 -7.75 12.84
C LYS A 55 13.11 -8.17 11.48
N LEU A 56 12.24 -7.35 10.89
CA LEU A 56 11.66 -7.59 9.56
C LEU A 56 12.73 -7.59 8.46
N VAL A 57 13.78 -6.81 8.65
CA VAL A 57 14.88 -6.67 7.70
C VAL A 57 15.86 -7.85 7.78
N GLU A 58 16.00 -8.43 8.97
CA GLU A 58 16.81 -9.63 9.21
C GLU A 58 16.09 -10.92 8.79
N ASN A 59 14.76 -10.89 8.66
CA ASN A 59 13.94 -12.04 8.30
C ASN A 59 13.42 -11.92 6.85
N ASP A 60 13.86 -12.80 5.96
CA ASP A 60 13.44 -12.83 4.55
C ASP A 60 12.35 -13.87 4.24
N GLU A 61 11.79 -14.53 5.26
CA GLU A 61 10.78 -15.59 5.07
C GLU A 61 9.40 -15.06 4.66
N GLU A 62 9.04 -13.86 5.10
CA GLU A 62 7.73 -13.25 4.85
C GLU A 62 7.83 -12.08 3.86
N PRO A 63 6.79 -11.83 3.05
CA PRO A 63 6.81 -10.72 2.11
C PRO A 63 6.88 -9.39 2.86
N LEU A 64 7.65 -8.45 2.33
CA LEU A 64 7.98 -7.19 2.99
C LEU A 64 7.99 -6.04 1.97
N ARG A 65 7.40 -4.89 2.34
CA ARG A 65 7.46 -3.65 1.57
C ARG A 65 7.60 -2.44 2.48
N PHE A 66 8.47 -1.51 2.09
CA PHE A 66 8.67 -0.27 2.82
C PHE A 66 8.00 0.91 2.13
N PHE A 67 7.38 1.80 2.92
CA PHE A 67 6.71 3.00 2.44
C PHE A 67 7.17 4.22 3.23
N VAL A 68 7.45 5.31 2.52
CA VAL A 68 7.58 6.66 3.09
C VAL A 68 6.38 7.51 2.74
N GLY A 69 5.92 8.25 3.75
CA GLY A 69 4.72 9.07 3.65
C GLY A 69 3.44 8.25 3.47
N TYR A 70 2.31 8.94 3.49
CA TYR A 70 0.98 8.33 3.32
C TYR A 70 0.01 9.28 2.63
N ALA A 71 -1.06 8.70 2.08
CA ALA A 71 -2.24 9.45 1.69
C ALA A 71 -3.14 9.61 2.93
N GLY A 72 -3.44 10.86 3.28
CA GLY A 72 -4.28 11.20 4.42
C GLY A 72 -5.55 11.91 3.97
N TRP A 73 -6.66 11.59 4.62
CA TRP A 73 -7.93 12.28 4.42
C TRP A 73 -8.28 13.09 5.65
N GLY A 74 -8.73 14.32 5.42
CA GLY A 74 -9.39 15.12 6.46
C GLY A 74 -10.76 14.54 6.81
N GLU A 75 -11.36 15.05 7.87
CA GLU A 75 -12.67 14.59 8.34
C GLU A 75 -13.75 14.65 7.23
N GLY A 76 -14.38 13.51 6.99
CA GLY A 76 -15.42 13.35 5.98
C GLY A 76 -14.95 13.47 4.52
N GLN A 77 -13.65 13.63 4.26
CA GLN A 77 -13.12 13.88 2.91
C GLN A 77 -13.24 12.62 2.04
N LEU A 78 -12.82 11.47 2.55
CA LEU A 78 -12.88 10.21 1.83
C LEU A 78 -14.33 9.89 1.42
N GLU A 79 -15.28 10.10 2.33
CA GLU A 79 -16.70 9.85 2.10
C GLU A 79 -17.29 10.77 1.02
N ARG A 80 -16.80 12.01 0.93
CA ARG A 80 -17.17 12.94 -0.15
C ARG A 80 -16.59 12.47 -1.48
N GLU A 81 -15.30 12.17 -1.52
CA GLU A 81 -14.62 11.72 -2.74
C GLU A 81 -15.22 10.41 -3.30
N LEU A 82 -15.57 9.47 -2.42
CA LEU A 82 -16.28 8.24 -2.77
C LEU A 82 -17.66 8.53 -3.37
N ARG A 83 -18.41 9.48 -2.79
CA ARG A 83 -19.74 9.87 -3.30
C ARG A 83 -19.66 10.57 -4.64
N ASP A 84 -18.62 11.37 -4.85
CA ASP A 84 -18.38 12.12 -6.08
C ASP A 84 -17.82 11.23 -7.21
N GLY A 85 -17.56 9.94 -6.92
CA GLY A 85 -17.05 8.98 -7.90
C GLY A 85 -15.57 9.19 -8.24
N SER A 86 -14.80 9.82 -7.34
CA SER A 86 -13.37 10.06 -7.53
C SER A 86 -12.54 8.78 -7.40
N TRP A 87 -13.09 7.74 -6.77
CA TRP A 87 -12.40 6.47 -6.50
C TRP A 87 -13.17 5.27 -7.03
N LEU A 88 -12.42 4.31 -7.60
CA LEU A 88 -12.88 2.95 -7.82
C LEU A 88 -12.42 2.09 -6.63
N VAL A 89 -13.36 1.44 -5.95
CA VAL A 89 -13.07 0.64 -4.74
C VAL A 89 -13.14 -0.85 -5.05
N ALA A 90 -12.12 -1.59 -4.63
CA ALA A 90 -12.04 -3.05 -4.72
C ALA A 90 -11.62 -3.64 -3.36
N PRO A 91 -12.06 -4.87 -3.03
CA PRO A 91 -11.45 -5.63 -1.94
C PRO A 91 -9.97 -5.87 -2.22
N ALA A 92 -9.10 -5.53 -1.27
CA ALA A 92 -7.67 -5.79 -1.35
C ALA A 92 -7.35 -7.24 -0.95
N THR A 93 -6.31 -7.82 -1.56
CA THR A 93 -5.77 -9.14 -1.18
C THR A 93 -4.26 -9.07 -0.90
N LYS A 94 -3.74 -10.05 -0.15
CA LYS A 94 -2.29 -10.18 0.14
C LYS A 94 -1.47 -10.21 -1.15
N GLU A 95 -1.96 -10.92 -2.16
CA GLU A 95 -1.28 -11.06 -3.46
C GLU A 95 -1.21 -9.72 -4.21
N GLN A 96 -2.21 -8.86 -4.06
CA GLN A 96 -2.20 -7.52 -4.66
C GLN A 96 -1.24 -6.59 -3.89
N VAL A 97 -1.17 -6.72 -2.57
CA VAL A 97 -0.29 -5.91 -1.72
C VAL A 97 1.18 -6.25 -1.97
N PHE A 98 1.54 -7.53 -2.10
CA PHE A 98 2.93 -7.97 -2.21
C PHE A 98 3.36 -8.43 -3.61
N GLY A 99 2.44 -8.51 -4.57
CA GLY A 99 2.70 -8.96 -5.95
C GLY A 99 3.52 -8.00 -6.81
N THR A 100 3.41 -8.10 -8.13
CA THR A 100 4.11 -7.16 -9.04
C THR A 100 3.37 -5.83 -9.16
N VAL A 101 4.10 -4.73 -9.29
CA VAL A 101 3.51 -3.37 -9.31
C VAL A 101 3.23 -2.87 -10.73
N GLU A 102 3.94 -3.40 -11.73
CA GLU A 102 4.00 -2.88 -13.10
C GLU A 102 2.61 -2.80 -13.76
N ASP A 103 1.78 -3.81 -13.52
CA ASP A 103 0.43 -3.91 -14.12
C ASP A 103 -0.70 -3.83 -13.09
N LEU A 104 -0.38 -3.62 -11.81
CA LEU A 104 -1.36 -3.70 -10.71
C LEU A 104 -2.54 -2.76 -10.94
N TRP A 105 -2.28 -1.51 -11.31
CA TRP A 105 -3.31 -0.52 -11.60
C TRP A 105 -4.25 -0.95 -12.73
N GLN A 106 -3.68 -1.41 -13.85
CA GLN A 106 -4.46 -1.83 -15.01
C GLN A 106 -5.29 -3.08 -14.70
N GLN A 107 -4.73 -4.05 -13.98
CA GLN A 107 -5.40 -5.27 -13.58
C GLN A 107 -6.56 -4.99 -12.61
N LEU A 108 -6.33 -4.18 -11.58
CA LEU A 108 -7.38 -3.82 -10.61
C LEU A 108 -8.48 -3.01 -11.28
N THR A 109 -8.14 -2.02 -12.10
CA THR A 109 -9.14 -1.20 -12.79
C THR A 109 -10.01 -2.05 -13.73
N LYS A 110 -9.41 -2.96 -14.51
CA LYS A 110 -10.16 -3.92 -15.33
C LYS A 110 -11.06 -4.82 -14.47
N THR A 111 -10.56 -5.30 -13.33
CA THR A 111 -11.32 -6.17 -12.42
C THR A 111 -12.55 -5.45 -11.86
N VAL A 112 -12.39 -4.23 -11.34
CA VAL A 112 -13.50 -3.44 -10.80
C VAL A 112 -14.54 -3.13 -11.88
N LEU A 113 -14.09 -2.79 -13.09
CA LEU A 113 -14.99 -2.41 -14.18
C LEU A 113 -15.68 -3.61 -14.85
N SER A 114 -15.05 -4.78 -14.86
CA SER A 114 -15.63 -6.02 -15.38
C SER A 114 -16.60 -6.70 -14.41
N GLY A 115 -16.43 -6.48 -13.10
CA GLY A 115 -17.17 -7.17 -12.04
C GLY A 115 -18.67 -6.92 -11.99
N ALA A 116 -19.16 -5.69 -12.20
CA ALA A 116 -20.57 -5.32 -12.40
C ALA A 116 -20.77 -3.79 -12.33
N PHE A 117 -20.29 -2.97 -13.28
CA PHE A 117 -20.67 -1.54 -13.26
C PHE A 117 -20.44 -0.76 -14.57
N LEU A 118 -20.68 -1.34 -15.75
CA LEU A 118 -20.65 -0.53 -16.98
C LEU A 118 -21.95 0.29 -17.21
N SER A 119 -23.04 0.00 -16.50
CA SER A 119 -24.33 0.68 -16.69
C SER A 119 -24.53 1.94 -15.83
N ALA A 120 -23.73 2.16 -14.78
CA ALA A 120 -24.04 3.19 -13.79
C ALA A 120 -22.94 4.25 -13.55
N LEU A 121 -21.70 4.09 -14.04
CA LEU A 121 -20.59 4.96 -13.62
C LEU A 121 -20.33 6.20 -14.49
N ASN A 122 -20.88 6.33 -15.70
CA ASN A 122 -20.68 7.51 -16.58
C ASN A 122 -19.21 8.04 -16.65
N ILE A 123 -18.21 7.16 -16.46
CA ILE A 123 -16.79 7.54 -16.47
C ILE A 123 -16.36 7.69 -17.93
N LYS A 124 -15.91 8.89 -18.30
CA LYS A 124 -15.51 9.24 -19.67
C LYS A 124 -14.05 8.91 -20.00
N HIS A 125 -13.18 8.74 -18.99
CA HIS A 125 -11.78 8.45 -19.21
C HIS A 125 -11.14 7.87 -17.93
N ILE A 126 -10.33 6.82 -18.09
CA ILE A 126 -9.51 6.24 -17.02
C ILE A 126 -8.05 6.53 -17.37
N PRO A 127 -7.31 7.29 -16.53
CA PRO A 127 -5.90 7.52 -16.79
C PRO A 127 -5.11 6.20 -16.68
N PRO A 128 -4.17 5.94 -17.61
CA PRO A 128 -3.33 4.75 -17.58
C PRO A 128 -2.29 4.80 -16.44
N ASP A 129 -2.05 5.98 -15.87
CA ASP A 129 -1.06 6.25 -14.84
C ASP A 129 -1.75 6.48 -13.48
N PRO A 130 -1.43 5.69 -12.43
CA PRO A 130 -2.03 5.86 -11.11
C PRO A 130 -1.66 7.19 -10.44
N SER A 131 -0.55 7.84 -10.82
CA SER A 131 -0.12 9.13 -10.26
C SER A 131 -0.98 10.33 -10.71
N LEU A 132 -1.92 10.10 -11.63
CA LEU A 132 -2.83 11.10 -12.17
C LEU A 132 -4.22 11.08 -11.52
N ASN A 133 -4.41 10.29 -10.46
CA ASN A 133 -5.60 10.34 -9.59
C ASN A 133 -5.30 11.12 -8.30
#